data_AF-A0A952TFP0-F1
#
_entry.id   AF-A0A952TFP0-F1
#
_cell.length_a   1.000
_cell.length_b   1.000
_cell.length_c   1.000
_cell.angle_alpha   90.00
_cell.angle_beta   90.00
_cell.angle_gamma   90.00
#
_symmetry.space_group_name_H-M   'P 1'
#
loop_
_entity.id
_entity.type
_entity.pdbx_description
1 polymer ?
#
loop_
_entity_poly.entity_id
_entity_poly.type
_entity_poly.pdbx_seq_one_letter_code
_entity_poly.pdbx_strand_id
1 'polypeptide(L)'
;MLSALLALLSSFSFAAWDLNDLSILMPLPANGEEQLMLHARSPGQGGVLMPPPVYEALPGIVVGGDKQAIYERFLKVVAVRIDPCFAEGTAPRNCLRQIRLVWQPLKAAPNGWSTHDAAIHTFHVLDENQWSSLLTSLRELKTKGFLATGLPLQVHPVLRAQGYRGPYWKELSRLLLSFCGPQNLWRATAMTVNPMGNVWVFTGFNVNQGQLQRIQIARLQRPAQSVFVNIRDVSEFIMDISPAPENEIPLLTLVRDSKTAQKVKPEAEIAEAVRRAVIFENPRLHNPGTLDCASCHIARNVGLWAQERYPRWSWNQLFGKELYRGPGQLSNTTRQNRRVDALRAFGYFEKDPIISQRVINESSASLSVVK
;
A
#
# COMPACT_ATOMS: atom_id res chain seq x y z
N MET A 1 0.63 -53.31 -39.43
CA MET A 1 1.34 -53.08 -38.14
C MET A 1 1.41 -51.59 -37.92
N LEU A 2 0.65 -51.11 -36.93
CA LEU A 2 0.35 -49.70 -36.67
C LEU A 2 1.55 -48.97 -36.05
N SER A 3 1.98 -47.85 -36.64
CA SER A 3 2.93 -46.91 -36.03
C SER A 3 2.20 -46.01 -35.05
N ALA A 4 2.61 -46.06 -33.78
CA ALA A 4 2.07 -45.23 -32.69
C ALA A 4 2.71 -43.83 -32.71
N LEU A 5 1.87 -42.82 -32.94
CA LEU A 5 2.21 -41.40 -32.82
C LEU A 5 2.06 -41.00 -31.34
N LEU A 6 3.16 -40.90 -30.58
CA LEU A 6 3.14 -40.36 -29.22
C LEU A 6 3.03 -38.82 -29.30
N ALA A 7 1.84 -38.29 -29.02
CA ALA A 7 1.63 -36.86 -28.84
C ALA A 7 2.29 -36.40 -27.52
N LEU A 8 3.35 -35.61 -27.63
CA LEU A 8 3.92 -34.83 -26.52
C LEU A 8 2.91 -33.77 -26.09
N LEU A 9 2.04 -34.12 -25.15
CA LEU A 9 1.24 -33.15 -24.40
C LEU A 9 2.15 -32.38 -23.44
N SER A 10 2.82 -31.36 -23.96
CA SER A 10 3.45 -30.33 -23.13
C SER A 10 2.34 -29.68 -22.32
N SER A 11 2.20 -30.10 -21.06
CA SER A 11 1.30 -29.44 -20.12
C SER A 11 1.89 -28.06 -19.89
N PHE A 12 1.34 -27.04 -20.56
CA PHE A 12 1.61 -25.65 -20.22
C PHE A 12 1.11 -25.45 -18.80
N SER A 13 2.02 -25.59 -17.83
CA SER A 13 1.75 -25.16 -16.47
C SER A 13 1.54 -23.66 -16.55
N PHE A 14 0.29 -23.21 -16.45
CA PHE A 14 -0.03 -21.81 -16.33
C PHE A 14 0.78 -21.27 -15.15
N ALA A 15 1.67 -20.32 -15.42
CA ALA A 15 2.52 -19.75 -14.39
C ALA A 15 1.62 -19.13 -13.31
N ALA A 16 1.64 -19.72 -12.11
CA ALA A 16 0.84 -19.25 -10.98
C ALA A 16 1.18 -17.79 -10.66
N TRP A 17 0.19 -16.99 -10.23
CA TRP A 17 0.41 -15.61 -9.80
C TRP A 17 1.35 -15.50 -8.59
N ASP A 18 2.10 -14.42 -8.51
CA ASP A 18 3.02 -14.10 -7.41
C ASP A 18 2.70 -12.72 -6.78
N LEU A 19 3.30 -12.45 -5.61
CA LEU A 19 3.03 -11.21 -4.87
C LEU A 19 3.32 -9.94 -5.69
N ASN A 20 4.42 -9.95 -6.45
CA ASN A 20 4.84 -8.82 -7.28
C ASN A 20 3.94 -8.61 -8.52
N ASP A 21 3.10 -9.58 -8.89
CA ASP A 21 2.16 -9.45 -10.00
C ASP A 21 0.92 -8.65 -9.59
N LEU A 22 0.49 -8.83 -8.33
CA LEU A 22 -0.70 -8.18 -7.77
C LEU A 22 -0.37 -6.90 -6.99
N SER A 23 0.89 -6.70 -6.62
CA SER A 23 1.35 -5.51 -5.91
C SER A 23 2.68 -5.07 -6.48
N ILE A 24 2.65 -3.99 -7.25
CA ILE A 24 3.76 -3.52 -8.05
C ILE A 24 4.28 -2.25 -7.39
N LEU A 25 5.39 -2.34 -6.66
CA LEU A 25 6.13 -1.15 -6.20
C LEU A 25 7.12 -0.75 -7.30
N MET A 26 6.93 0.41 -7.91
CA MET A 26 7.81 0.86 -8.99
C MET A 26 9.13 1.41 -8.41
N PRO A 27 10.29 1.24 -9.08
CA PRO A 27 11.53 1.89 -8.66
C PRO A 27 11.38 3.41 -8.74
N LEU A 28 12.11 4.17 -7.92
CA LEU A 28 12.26 5.60 -8.21
C LEU A 28 12.93 5.79 -9.58
N PRO A 29 12.52 6.79 -10.37
CA PRO A 29 13.01 6.93 -11.74
C PRO A 29 14.50 7.29 -11.75
N ALA A 30 15.21 6.86 -12.80
CA ALA A 30 16.49 7.46 -13.12
C ALA A 30 16.32 8.92 -13.58
N ASN A 31 17.40 9.69 -13.63
CA ASN A 31 17.36 11.05 -14.16
C ASN A 31 16.85 11.06 -15.62
N GLY A 32 15.83 11.85 -15.91
CA GLY A 32 15.21 11.91 -17.23
C GLY A 32 14.32 10.71 -17.54
N GLU A 33 13.84 9.98 -16.53
CA GLU A 33 12.77 8.97 -16.65
C GLU A 33 11.50 9.38 -15.88
N GLU A 34 11.53 10.42 -15.05
CA GLU A 34 10.39 10.87 -14.25
C GLU A 34 9.16 11.26 -15.08
N GLN A 35 9.38 11.73 -16.31
CA GLN A 35 8.33 12.07 -17.27
C GLN A 35 7.68 10.84 -17.91
N LEU A 36 8.31 9.67 -17.82
CA LEU A 36 7.78 8.40 -18.34
C LEU A 36 6.83 7.71 -17.34
N MET A 37 6.90 8.10 -16.07
CA MET A 37 6.00 7.60 -15.03
C MET A 37 4.56 8.09 -15.25
N LEU A 38 3.59 7.27 -14.85
CA LEU A 38 2.20 7.70 -14.79
C LEU A 38 2.07 8.88 -13.82
N HIS A 39 1.34 9.91 -14.23
CA HIS A 39 1.15 11.14 -13.48
C HIS A 39 -0.33 11.56 -13.52
N ALA A 40 -0.70 12.56 -12.73
CA ALA A 40 -2.10 12.95 -12.55
C ALA A 40 -2.86 13.20 -13.86
N ARG A 41 -2.16 13.79 -14.85
CA ARG A 41 -2.69 14.14 -16.18
C ARG A 41 -2.53 13.04 -17.23
N SER A 42 -2.03 11.86 -16.88
CA SER A 42 -1.96 10.76 -17.86
C SER A 42 -3.37 10.38 -18.34
N PRO A 43 -3.61 10.24 -19.65
CA PRO A 43 -4.93 9.97 -20.20
C PRO A 43 -5.31 8.50 -20.01
N GLY A 44 -6.39 8.26 -19.26
CA GLY A 44 -6.98 6.95 -19.02
C GLY A 44 -8.45 6.89 -19.45
N GLN A 45 -9.23 5.98 -18.86
CA GLN A 45 -10.64 5.77 -19.22
C GLN A 45 -11.52 7.00 -18.93
N GLY A 46 -11.90 7.72 -19.99
CA GLY A 46 -12.81 8.86 -19.92
C GLY A 46 -12.20 10.15 -19.37
N GLY A 47 -10.87 10.27 -19.35
CA GLY A 47 -10.18 11.50 -18.96
C GLY A 47 -8.84 11.23 -18.29
N VAL A 48 -8.34 12.22 -17.55
CA VAL A 48 -7.06 12.08 -16.82
C VAL A 48 -7.18 11.19 -15.59
N LEU A 49 -6.14 10.44 -15.23
CA LEU A 49 -6.17 9.49 -14.11
C LEU A 49 -6.59 10.10 -12.77
N MET A 50 -6.17 11.34 -12.49
CA MET A 50 -6.56 12.10 -11.30
C MET A 50 -7.31 13.36 -11.74
N PRO A 51 -8.66 13.39 -11.71
CA PRO A 51 -9.41 14.59 -12.04
C PRO A 51 -9.00 15.79 -11.17
N PRO A 52 -8.87 17.01 -11.74
CA PRO A 52 -8.56 18.21 -10.95
C PRO A 52 -9.52 18.42 -9.76
N PRO A 53 -10.86 18.27 -9.89
CA PRO A 53 -11.76 18.46 -8.75
C PRO A 53 -11.50 17.48 -7.59
N VAL A 54 -11.08 16.24 -7.91
CA VAL A 54 -10.74 15.23 -6.90
C VAL A 54 -9.46 15.65 -6.16
N TYR A 55 -8.42 16.05 -6.89
CA TYR A 55 -7.16 16.51 -6.28
C TYR A 55 -7.32 17.81 -5.50
N GLU A 56 -8.15 18.73 -5.98
CA GLU A 56 -8.44 20.00 -5.33
C GLU A 56 -9.13 19.83 -3.98
N ALA A 57 -10.05 18.85 -3.88
CA ALA A 57 -10.76 18.53 -2.64
C ALA A 57 -9.88 17.86 -1.57
N LEU A 58 -8.76 17.24 -1.97
CA LEU A 58 -7.79 16.70 -1.02
C LEU A 58 -7.00 17.83 -0.34
N PRO A 59 -6.57 17.64 0.93
CA PRO A 59 -5.66 18.57 1.57
C PRO A 59 -4.36 18.69 0.76
N GLY A 60 -3.70 19.84 0.85
CA GLY A 60 -2.40 20.03 0.22
C GLY A 60 -1.40 18.97 0.68
N ILE A 61 -0.99 18.09 -0.22
CA ILE A 61 -0.16 16.91 0.11
C ILE A 61 1.31 17.26 0.38
N VAL A 62 1.78 18.42 -0.10
CA VAL A 62 3.06 19.01 0.30
C VAL A 62 2.76 20.41 0.81
N VAL A 63 2.77 20.58 2.14
CA VAL A 63 2.44 21.86 2.75
C VAL A 63 3.50 22.91 2.38
N GLY A 64 3.05 24.08 1.92
CA GLY A 64 3.93 25.15 1.43
C GLY A 64 4.46 24.96 0.01
N GLY A 65 4.17 23.82 -0.63
CA GLY A 65 4.50 23.60 -2.04
C GLY A 65 3.47 24.20 -2.99
N ASP A 66 3.89 24.46 -4.24
CA ASP A 66 2.98 24.84 -5.32
C ASP A 66 2.07 23.66 -5.68
N LYS A 67 0.80 23.75 -5.27
CA LYS A 67 -0.21 22.69 -5.47
C LYS A 67 -0.40 22.35 -6.95
N GLN A 68 -0.32 23.33 -7.85
CA GLN A 68 -0.46 23.14 -9.29
C GLN A 68 0.77 22.46 -9.87
N ALA A 69 1.98 22.94 -9.55
CA ALA A 69 3.20 22.30 -10.01
C ALA A 69 3.30 20.84 -9.52
N ILE A 70 2.88 20.57 -8.28
CA ILE A 70 2.82 19.20 -7.75
C ILE A 70 1.88 18.35 -8.58
N TYR A 71 0.65 18.80 -8.81
CA TYR A 71 -0.34 18.07 -9.60
C TYR A 71 0.16 17.78 -11.01
N GLU A 72 0.66 18.80 -11.70
CA GLU A 72 1.00 18.70 -13.12
C GLU A 72 2.27 17.91 -13.38
N ARG A 73 3.28 18.04 -12.50
CA ARG A 73 4.64 17.59 -12.79
C ARG A 73 5.17 16.54 -11.82
N PHE A 74 4.89 16.68 -10.52
CA PHE A 74 5.58 15.90 -9.49
C PHE A 74 4.78 14.75 -8.89
N LEU A 75 3.45 14.78 -8.98
CA LEU A 75 2.59 13.71 -8.47
C LEU A 75 2.62 12.51 -9.42
N LYS A 76 3.31 11.44 -9.00
CA LYS A 76 3.49 10.22 -9.80
C LYS A 76 2.87 9.01 -9.12
N VAL A 77 2.40 8.06 -9.93
CA VAL A 77 2.08 6.72 -9.43
C VAL A 77 3.40 6.02 -9.10
N VAL A 78 3.59 5.64 -7.84
CA VAL A 78 4.78 4.92 -7.37
C VAL A 78 4.49 3.46 -7.05
N ALA A 79 3.22 3.10 -6.88
CA ALA A 79 2.83 1.72 -6.70
C ALA A 79 1.42 1.43 -7.22
N VAL A 80 1.16 0.18 -7.55
CA VAL A 80 -0.14 -0.32 -8.03
C VAL A 80 -0.51 -1.56 -7.25
N ARG A 81 -1.80 -1.71 -6.96
CA ARG A 81 -2.36 -2.97 -6.48
C ARG A 81 -3.53 -3.42 -7.33
N ILE A 82 -3.56 -4.71 -7.60
CA ILE A 82 -4.63 -5.40 -8.29
C ILE A 82 -5.40 -6.18 -7.23
N ASP A 83 -6.53 -5.63 -6.78
CA ASP A 83 -7.30 -6.18 -5.67
C ASP A 83 -8.49 -6.98 -6.24
N PRO A 84 -8.45 -8.33 -6.24
CA PRO A 84 -9.57 -9.17 -6.69
C PRO A 84 -10.78 -9.08 -5.77
N CYS A 85 -10.53 -8.70 -4.51
CA CYS A 85 -11.55 -8.54 -3.52
C CYS A 85 -11.17 -7.45 -2.52
N PHE A 86 -11.57 -6.23 -2.82
CA PHE A 86 -11.61 -5.16 -1.84
C PHE A 86 -12.93 -5.24 -1.08
N ALA A 87 -12.82 -5.50 0.22
CA ALA A 87 -13.97 -5.53 1.11
C ALA A 87 -13.85 -4.43 2.16
N GLU A 88 -14.94 -3.69 2.32
CA GLU A 88 -15.09 -2.67 3.35
C GLU A 88 -16.32 -3.00 4.20
N GLY A 89 -16.21 -2.80 5.52
CA GLY A 89 -17.30 -2.97 6.48
C GLY A 89 -17.28 -4.33 7.21
N THR A 90 -18.29 -4.54 8.07
CA THR A 90 -18.34 -5.66 9.02
C THR A 90 -19.05 -6.89 8.46
N ALA A 91 -20.18 -6.77 7.76
CA ALA A 91 -20.87 -7.85 7.01
C ALA A 91 -22.19 -7.35 6.35
N PRO A 92 -22.75 -8.08 5.36
CA PRO A 92 -22.06 -8.93 4.40
C PRO A 92 -21.23 -8.07 3.43
N ARG A 93 -20.08 -8.57 3.03
CA ARG A 93 -19.06 -7.79 2.30
C ARG A 93 -19.29 -7.91 0.80
N ASN A 94 -19.72 -6.82 0.15
CA ASN A 94 -19.65 -6.75 -1.30
C ASN A 94 -18.19 -6.61 -1.70
N CYS A 95 -17.71 -7.63 -2.41
CA CYS A 95 -16.35 -7.73 -2.89
C CYS A 95 -16.20 -6.86 -4.15
N LEU A 96 -15.42 -5.78 -4.06
CA LEU A 96 -15.14 -4.92 -5.19
C LEU A 96 -13.81 -5.33 -5.83
N ARG A 97 -13.86 -5.70 -7.11
CA ARG A 97 -12.65 -5.84 -7.94
C ARG A 97 -12.18 -4.46 -8.33
N GLN A 98 -10.90 -4.18 -8.13
CA GLN A 98 -10.38 -2.83 -8.39
C GLN A 98 -8.88 -2.81 -8.68
N ILE A 99 -8.44 -1.74 -9.32
CA ILE A 99 -7.05 -1.32 -9.36
C ILE A 99 -6.87 -0.15 -8.38
N ARG A 100 -5.90 -0.26 -7.48
CA ARG A 100 -5.50 0.83 -6.59
C ARG A 100 -4.20 1.44 -7.05
N LEU A 101 -4.20 2.75 -7.29
CA LEU A 101 -2.99 3.50 -7.61
C LEU A 101 -2.51 4.24 -6.36
N VAL A 102 -1.22 4.13 -6.06
CA VAL A 102 -0.56 4.85 -4.97
C VAL A 102 0.29 5.96 -5.55
N TRP A 103 -0.01 7.18 -5.14
CA TRP A 103 0.59 8.40 -5.66
C TRP A 103 1.51 9.01 -4.62
N GLN A 104 2.71 9.45 -5.03
CA GLN A 104 3.57 10.27 -4.18
C GLN A 104 4.16 11.44 -4.99
N PRO A 105 4.30 12.64 -4.38
CA PRO A 105 5.06 13.72 -4.98
C PRO A 105 6.55 13.37 -5.01
N LEU A 106 7.15 13.39 -6.20
CA LEU A 106 8.59 13.31 -6.36
C LEU A 106 9.27 14.63 -6.00
N LYS A 107 10.47 14.54 -5.45
CA LYS A 107 11.39 15.67 -5.24
C LYS A 107 12.78 15.29 -5.71
N ALA A 108 13.50 16.28 -6.23
CA ALA A 108 14.91 16.11 -6.58
C ALA A 108 15.74 15.84 -5.31
N ALA A 109 16.79 15.02 -5.47
CA ALA A 109 17.79 14.73 -4.45
C ALA A 109 19.18 14.67 -5.10
N PRO A 110 20.30 14.78 -4.35
CA PRO A 110 21.64 14.87 -4.94
C PRO A 110 22.00 13.78 -5.95
N ASN A 111 21.48 12.57 -5.77
CA ASN A 111 21.74 11.40 -6.61
C ASN A 111 20.45 10.83 -7.21
N GLY A 112 19.58 11.69 -7.76
CA GLY A 112 18.37 11.29 -8.46
C GLY A 112 17.09 11.76 -7.75
N TRP A 113 16.13 10.87 -7.60
CA TRP A 113 14.81 11.22 -7.07
C TRP A 113 14.58 10.67 -5.66
N SER A 114 13.65 11.31 -4.96
CA SER A 114 13.11 10.93 -3.65
C SER A 114 11.62 11.26 -3.64
N THR A 115 10.88 10.80 -2.63
CA THR A 115 9.49 11.23 -2.42
C THR A 115 9.36 12.21 -1.26
N HIS A 116 8.30 13.02 -1.30
CA HIS A 116 7.74 13.64 -0.09
C HIS A 116 7.02 12.57 0.75
N ASP A 117 7.01 12.75 2.07
CA ASP A 117 6.26 11.88 2.98
C ASP A 117 4.76 12.20 2.97
N ALA A 118 4.15 12.06 1.80
CA ALA A 118 2.72 12.13 1.57
C ALA A 118 2.31 11.09 0.54
N ALA A 119 1.07 10.62 0.59
CA ALA A 119 0.49 9.86 -0.52
C ALA A 119 -0.98 10.16 -0.73
N ILE A 120 -1.42 9.86 -1.95
CA ILE A 120 -2.82 9.67 -2.29
C ILE A 120 -3.00 8.21 -2.70
N HIS A 121 -4.14 7.61 -2.38
CA HIS A 121 -4.58 6.34 -2.97
C HIS A 121 -5.84 6.59 -3.79
N THR A 122 -5.86 6.18 -5.05
CA THR A 122 -7.11 6.15 -5.86
C THR A 122 -7.53 4.73 -6.12
N PHE A 123 -8.84 4.52 -6.17
CA PHE A 123 -9.47 3.21 -6.28
C PHE A 123 -10.34 3.20 -7.53
N HIS A 124 -10.00 2.36 -8.50
CA HIS A 124 -10.68 2.23 -9.79
C HIS A 124 -11.40 0.89 -9.83
N VAL A 125 -12.73 0.91 -9.69
CA VAL A 125 -13.55 -0.31 -9.62
C VAL A 125 -13.73 -0.89 -11.02
N LEU A 126 -13.71 -2.22 -11.11
CA LEU A 126 -13.85 -2.95 -12.36
C LEU A 126 -15.10 -3.81 -12.31
N ASP A 127 -15.86 -3.81 -13.40
CA ASP A 127 -16.89 -4.82 -13.63
C ASP A 127 -16.27 -6.18 -13.97
N GLU A 128 -17.10 -7.21 -14.12
CA GLU A 128 -16.64 -8.58 -14.41
C GLU A 128 -15.86 -8.69 -15.72
N ASN A 129 -16.31 -8.01 -16.78
CA ASN A 129 -15.70 -8.07 -18.10
C ASN A 129 -14.34 -7.36 -18.10
N GLN A 130 -14.29 -6.19 -17.47
CA GLN A 130 -13.06 -5.42 -17.29
C GLN A 130 -12.05 -6.21 -16.46
N TRP A 131 -12.51 -6.84 -15.37
CA TRP A 131 -11.66 -7.67 -14.53
C TRP A 131 -11.08 -8.88 -15.27
N SER A 132 -11.91 -9.63 -15.99
CA SER A 132 -11.46 -10.76 -16.80
C SER A 132 -10.43 -10.33 -17.87
N SER A 133 -10.67 -9.19 -18.51
CA SER A 133 -9.77 -8.62 -19.53
C SER A 133 -8.44 -8.16 -18.92
N LEU A 134 -8.46 -7.56 -17.73
CA LEU A 134 -7.27 -7.19 -16.98
C LEU A 134 -6.43 -8.43 -16.65
N LEU A 135 -7.03 -9.48 -16.10
CA LEU A 135 -6.31 -10.71 -15.75
C LEU A 135 -5.70 -11.38 -16.97
N THR A 136 -6.42 -11.41 -18.09
CA THR A 136 -5.91 -11.94 -19.36
C THR A 136 -4.68 -11.17 -19.82
N SER A 137 -4.76 -9.83 -19.83
CA SER A 137 -3.64 -8.97 -20.22
C SER A 137 -2.43 -9.10 -19.28
N LEU A 138 -2.67 -9.21 -17.96
CA LEU A 138 -1.60 -9.44 -16.99
C LEU A 138 -0.93 -10.82 -17.19
N ARG A 139 -1.68 -11.86 -17.54
CA ARG A 139 -1.11 -13.18 -17.88
C ARG A 139 -0.23 -13.09 -19.12
N GLU A 140 -0.64 -12.32 -20.13
CA GLU A 140 0.18 -12.07 -21.32
C GLU A 140 1.50 -11.35 -20.99
N LEU A 141 1.49 -10.39 -20.06
CA LEU A 141 2.73 -9.78 -19.56
C LEU A 141 3.62 -10.83 -18.87
N LYS A 142 3.02 -11.73 -18.08
CA LYS A 142 3.74 -12.81 -17.40
C LYS A 142 4.43 -13.76 -18.39
N THR A 143 3.72 -14.19 -19.43
CA THR A 143 4.26 -15.15 -20.41
C THR A 143 5.40 -14.58 -21.27
N LYS A 144 5.50 -13.26 -21.40
CA LYS A 144 6.65 -12.58 -22.04
C LYS A 144 7.93 -12.58 -21.20
N GLY A 145 7.93 -13.26 -20.04
CA GLY A 145 9.09 -13.34 -19.15
C GLY A 145 9.30 -12.09 -18.29
N PHE A 146 8.26 -11.24 -18.16
CA PHE A 146 8.38 -9.99 -17.40
C PHE A 146 8.08 -10.10 -15.91
N LEU A 147 7.92 -11.30 -15.36
CA LEU A 147 7.64 -11.50 -13.94
C LEU A 147 8.55 -12.59 -13.35
N ALA A 148 9.22 -12.25 -12.25
CA ALA A 148 10.02 -13.20 -11.49
C ALA A 148 9.13 -13.98 -10.52
N THR A 149 9.26 -15.30 -10.51
CA THR A 149 8.38 -16.18 -9.73
C THR A 149 8.92 -16.45 -8.34
N GLY A 150 8.01 -16.61 -7.37
CA GLY A 150 8.35 -17.05 -6.01
C GLY A 150 9.17 -16.06 -5.16
N LEU A 151 9.35 -14.82 -5.60
CA LEU A 151 10.08 -13.79 -4.85
C LEU A 151 9.22 -13.14 -3.75
N PRO A 152 9.84 -12.64 -2.67
CA PRO A 152 9.11 -11.80 -1.72
C PRO A 152 8.64 -10.51 -2.40
N LEU A 153 7.59 -9.89 -1.87
CA LEU A 153 7.14 -8.59 -2.38
C LEU A 153 8.25 -7.55 -2.18
N GLN A 154 8.63 -6.89 -3.26
CA GLN A 154 9.73 -5.93 -3.29
C GLN A 154 9.50 -4.86 -4.36
N VAL A 155 10.46 -3.97 -4.58
CA VAL A 155 10.45 -3.11 -5.78
C VAL A 155 10.48 -4.02 -7.01
N HIS A 156 9.55 -3.79 -7.93
CA HIS A 156 9.24 -4.71 -9.02
C HIS A 156 10.52 -5.07 -9.82
N PRO A 157 10.94 -6.35 -9.84
CA PRO A 157 12.29 -6.74 -10.25
C PRO A 157 12.57 -6.43 -11.72
N VAL A 158 11.59 -6.70 -12.60
CA VAL A 158 11.75 -6.44 -14.04
C VAL A 158 11.71 -4.94 -14.34
N LEU A 159 10.90 -4.17 -13.63
CA LEU A 159 10.85 -2.71 -13.83
C LEU A 159 12.14 -2.05 -13.30
N ARG A 160 12.69 -2.55 -12.20
CA ARG A 160 14.00 -2.15 -11.69
C ARG A 160 15.13 -2.45 -12.67
N ALA A 161 15.08 -3.62 -13.33
CA ALA A 161 16.13 -4.03 -14.27
C ALA A 161 16.05 -3.29 -15.60
N GLN A 162 14.85 -3.06 -16.14
CA GLN A 162 14.66 -2.46 -17.46
C GLN A 162 14.50 -0.93 -17.45
N GLY A 163 14.17 -0.34 -16.30
CA GLY A 163 13.81 1.06 -16.18
C GLY A 163 12.47 1.40 -16.85
N TYR A 164 12.09 2.68 -16.81
CA TYR A 164 10.84 3.15 -17.39
C TYR A 164 10.86 3.22 -18.92
N ARG A 165 12.03 3.12 -19.55
CA ARG A 165 12.15 2.99 -21.02
C ARG A 165 11.91 1.57 -21.51
N GLY A 166 11.92 0.60 -20.60
CA GLY A 166 11.82 -0.83 -20.87
C GLY A 166 10.48 -1.28 -21.48
N PRO A 167 10.46 -2.43 -22.18
CA PRO A 167 9.24 -2.99 -22.75
C PRO A 167 8.18 -3.31 -21.70
N TYR A 168 8.57 -3.81 -20.51
CA TYR A 168 7.60 -4.11 -19.45
C TYR A 168 6.81 -2.87 -19.03
N TRP A 169 7.48 -1.74 -18.78
CA TRP A 169 6.79 -0.51 -18.39
C TRP A 169 5.82 -0.03 -19.46
N LYS A 170 6.25 -0.01 -20.73
CA LYS A 170 5.41 0.46 -21.84
C LYS A 170 4.11 -0.33 -21.95
N GLU A 171 4.16 -1.65 -21.73
CA GLU A 171 2.98 -2.49 -21.78
C GLU A 171 2.13 -2.37 -20.51
N LEU A 172 2.76 -2.40 -19.32
CA LEU A 172 2.07 -2.22 -18.05
C LEU A 172 1.37 -0.85 -17.97
N SER A 173 2.05 0.24 -18.34
CA SER A 173 1.47 1.59 -18.27
C SER A 173 0.27 1.72 -19.21
N ARG A 174 0.35 1.17 -20.43
CA ARG A 174 -0.77 1.15 -21.37
C ARG A 174 -1.95 0.36 -20.80
N LEU A 175 -1.67 -0.81 -20.23
CA LEU A 175 -2.68 -1.65 -19.58
C LEU A 175 -3.37 -0.91 -18.42
N LEU A 176 -2.60 -0.26 -17.55
CA LEU A 176 -3.19 0.49 -16.44
C LEU A 176 -4.07 1.64 -16.94
N LEU A 177 -3.61 2.39 -17.95
CA LEU A 177 -4.39 3.48 -18.55
C LEU A 177 -5.66 2.99 -19.26
N SER A 178 -5.67 1.75 -19.78
CA SER A 178 -6.87 1.18 -20.38
C SER A 178 -7.91 0.72 -19.35
N PHE A 179 -7.57 0.67 -18.06
CA PHE A 179 -8.49 0.22 -16.98
C PHE A 179 -8.70 1.26 -15.87
N CYS A 180 -7.93 2.34 -15.83
CA CYS A 180 -8.05 3.37 -14.81
C CYS A 180 -8.41 4.71 -15.46
N GLY A 181 -9.37 5.41 -14.88
CA GLY A 181 -9.68 6.79 -15.23
C GLY A 181 -10.87 7.32 -14.43
N PRO A 182 -11.39 8.52 -14.78
CA PRO A 182 -12.50 9.12 -14.07
C PRO A 182 -13.80 8.31 -14.14
N GLN A 183 -14.01 7.53 -15.22
CA GLN A 183 -15.23 6.73 -15.41
C GLN A 183 -15.45 5.68 -14.31
N ASN A 184 -14.37 5.17 -13.74
CA ASN A 184 -14.43 4.11 -12.74
C ASN A 184 -13.71 4.45 -11.43
N LEU A 185 -13.28 5.71 -11.27
CA LEU A 185 -12.74 6.21 -10.02
C LEU A 185 -13.85 6.24 -8.97
N TRP A 186 -13.68 5.45 -7.91
CA TRP A 186 -14.66 5.27 -6.83
C TRP A 186 -14.25 5.96 -5.54
N ARG A 187 -12.95 6.08 -5.26
CA ARG A 187 -12.44 6.67 -4.02
C ARG A 187 -11.08 7.31 -4.22
N ALA A 188 -10.84 8.38 -3.46
CA ALA A 188 -9.52 8.98 -3.26
C ALA A 188 -9.27 9.20 -1.75
N THR A 189 -8.16 8.70 -1.23
CA THR A 189 -7.73 8.96 0.16
C THR A 189 -6.36 9.59 0.18
N ALA A 190 -6.05 10.38 1.21
CA ALA A 190 -4.77 11.04 1.38
C ALA A 190 -4.19 10.79 2.77
N MET A 191 -2.87 10.66 2.81
CA MET A 191 -2.04 10.79 4.00
C MET A 191 -1.08 11.95 3.75
N THR A 192 -1.19 13.01 4.53
CA THR A 192 -0.31 14.18 4.44
C THR A 192 0.48 14.33 5.73
N VAL A 193 1.60 15.03 5.66
CA VAL A 193 2.38 15.43 6.85
C VAL A 193 2.52 16.95 6.87
N ASN A 194 2.48 17.55 8.05
CA ASN A 194 2.73 18.98 8.20
C ASN A 194 4.21 19.34 7.89
N PRO A 195 4.56 20.63 7.71
CA PRO A 195 5.92 21.06 7.37
C PRO A 195 6.98 20.63 8.39
N MET A 196 6.58 20.52 9.66
CA MET A 196 7.47 20.10 10.74
C MET A 196 7.73 18.58 10.74
N GLY A 197 7.04 17.80 9.91
CA GLY A 197 7.23 16.36 9.84
C GLY A 197 6.74 15.63 11.08
N ASN A 198 5.81 16.19 11.85
CA ASN A 198 5.43 15.69 13.17
C ASN A 198 3.91 15.50 13.36
N VAL A 199 3.10 15.84 12.35
CA VAL A 199 1.66 15.57 12.34
C VAL A 199 1.26 15.00 10.99
N TRP A 200 0.80 13.76 10.99
CA TRP A 200 0.21 13.10 9.83
C TRP A 200 -1.29 13.20 9.88
N VAL A 201 -1.95 13.45 8.75
CA VAL A 201 -3.41 13.52 8.64
C VAL A 201 -3.89 12.56 7.56
N PHE A 202 -4.83 11.71 7.94
CA PHE A 202 -5.53 10.78 7.07
C PHE A 202 -6.93 11.32 6.76
N THR A 203 -7.32 11.30 5.48
CA THR A 203 -8.66 11.69 5.04
C THR A 203 -9.01 11.05 3.69
N GLY A 204 -10.23 11.21 3.23
CA GLY A 204 -10.62 10.75 1.90
C GLY A 204 -12.06 11.03 1.53
N PHE A 205 -12.38 10.73 0.28
CA PHE A 205 -13.70 10.91 -0.30
C PHE A 205 -14.04 9.71 -1.20
N ASN A 206 -15.29 9.29 -1.16
CA ASN A 206 -15.89 8.52 -2.24
C ASN A 206 -16.21 9.48 -3.40
N VAL A 207 -16.08 8.97 -4.62
CA VAL A 207 -16.39 9.64 -5.87
C VAL A 207 -17.59 8.90 -6.47
N ASN A 208 -18.72 9.60 -6.59
CA ASN A 208 -19.93 9.05 -7.20
C ASN A 208 -20.46 10.04 -8.22
N GLN A 209 -20.41 9.69 -9.51
CA GLN A 209 -20.84 10.55 -10.62
C GLN A 209 -20.24 11.97 -10.54
N GLY A 210 -18.96 12.07 -10.17
CA GLY A 210 -18.25 13.34 -10.00
C GLY A 210 -18.53 14.09 -8.70
N GLN A 211 -19.51 13.65 -7.90
CA GLN A 211 -19.75 14.19 -6.56
C GLN A 211 -18.79 13.57 -5.55
N LEU A 212 -18.25 14.41 -4.66
CA LEU A 212 -17.29 14.02 -3.63
C LEU A 212 -17.97 13.94 -2.28
N GLN A 213 -18.01 12.73 -1.70
CA GLN A 213 -18.56 12.49 -0.38
C GLN A 213 -17.43 12.09 0.57
N ARG A 214 -17.25 12.81 1.68
CA ARG A 214 -16.26 12.44 2.69
C ARG A 214 -16.49 11.02 3.19
N ILE A 215 -15.43 10.23 3.27
CA ILE A 215 -15.53 8.91 3.91
C ILE A 215 -15.67 9.08 5.42
N GLN A 216 -16.27 8.09 6.05
CA GLN A 216 -16.15 7.91 7.50
C GLN A 216 -15.00 6.93 7.76
N ILE A 217 -14.04 7.32 8.59
CA ILE A 217 -12.94 6.42 8.96
C ILE A 217 -13.50 5.37 9.92
N ALA A 218 -13.26 4.09 9.63
CA ALA A 218 -13.77 2.99 10.44
C ALA A 218 -13.39 3.16 11.91
N ARG A 219 -14.33 2.79 12.80
CA ARG A 219 -14.23 2.93 14.28
C ARG A 219 -14.27 4.36 14.78
N LEU A 220 -14.31 5.34 13.88
CA LEU A 220 -14.40 6.75 14.19
C LEU A 220 -15.73 7.29 13.65
N GLN A 221 -16.33 8.24 14.35
CA GLN A 221 -17.48 9.01 13.83
C GLN A 221 -17.01 10.27 13.09
N ARG A 222 -15.83 10.21 12.44
CA ARG A 222 -15.12 11.36 11.86
C ARG A 222 -14.52 11.03 10.49
N PRO A 223 -14.41 12.02 9.58
CA PRO A 223 -13.86 11.85 8.24
C PRO A 223 -12.35 12.07 8.13
N ALA A 224 -11.69 12.34 9.26
CA ALA A 224 -10.26 12.56 9.34
C ALA A 224 -9.70 12.03 10.65
N GLN A 225 -8.44 11.60 10.62
CA GLN A 225 -7.70 11.16 11.79
C GLN A 225 -6.26 11.66 11.66
N SER A 226 -5.67 12.05 12.78
CA SER A 226 -4.31 12.59 12.85
C SER A 226 -3.44 11.74 13.76
N VAL A 227 -2.15 11.67 13.43
CA VAL A 227 -1.10 11.09 14.28
C VAL A 227 -0.07 12.17 14.56
N PHE A 228 0.12 12.49 15.83
CA PHE A 228 1.13 13.42 16.31
C PHE A 228 2.33 12.61 16.77
N VAL A 229 3.55 13.00 16.40
CA VAL A 229 4.78 12.30 16.79
C VAL A 229 5.78 13.27 17.35
N ASN A 230 6.49 12.87 18.39
CA ASN A 230 7.68 13.59 18.82
C ASN A 230 8.89 13.20 17.94
N ILE A 231 9.26 14.07 17.02
CA ILE A 231 10.38 13.86 16.09
C ILE A 231 11.77 13.93 16.73
N ARG A 232 11.89 14.29 18.01
CA ARG A 232 13.19 14.34 18.71
C ARG A 232 13.75 12.95 18.99
N ASP A 233 12.89 11.94 19.07
CA ASP A 233 13.28 10.55 19.22
C ASP A 233 12.40 9.66 18.36
N VAL A 234 12.88 9.39 17.16
CA VAL A 234 12.18 8.54 16.19
C VAL A 234 12.46 7.06 16.39
N SER A 235 13.25 6.67 17.41
CA SER A 235 13.51 5.27 17.75
C SER A 235 12.51 4.67 18.74
N GLU A 236 11.65 5.54 19.31
CA GLU A 236 10.70 5.21 20.36
C GLU A 236 9.36 5.87 20.06
N PHE A 237 8.27 5.18 20.35
CA PHE A 237 6.95 5.78 20.26
C PHE A 237 6.76 6.83 21.35
N ILE A 238 6.56 8.06 20.90
CA ILE A 238 6.02 9.17 21.67
C ILE A 238 5.00 9.84 20.75
N MET A 239 3.80 9.27 20.69
CA MET A 239 2.78 9.63 19.71
C MET A 239 1.41 9.90 20.33
N ASP A 240 0.58 10.68 19.67
CA ASP A 240 -0.85 10.74 19.99
C ASP A 240 -1.69 10.54 18.74
N ILE A 241 -2.90 10.01 18.91
CA ILE A 241 -3.84 9.74 17.81
C ILE A 241 -5.12 10.50 18.09
N SER A 242 -5.57 11.31 17.12
CA SER A 242 -6.78 12.12 17.27
C SER A 242 -7.70 12.05 16.04
N PRO A 243 -8.97 11.63 16.21
CA PRO A 243 -9.50 10.98 17.40
C PRO A 243 -8.89 9.58 17.58
N ALA A 244 -8.67 9.19 18.83
CA ALA A 244 -8.28 7.83 19.18
C ALA A 244 -9.50 6.89 19.13
N PRO A 245 -9.37 5.65 18.65
CA PRO A 245 -10.44 4.66 18.76
C PRO A 245 -10.68 4.28 20.23
N GLU A 246 -11.94 4.24 20.67
CA GLU A 246 -12.33 4.07 22.08
C GLU A 246 -11.84 2.75 22.73
N ASN A 247 -11.63 1.70 21.93
CA ASN A 247 -11.36 0.33 22.40
C ASN A 247 -9.95 -0.19 22.07
N GLU A 248 -8.92 0.67 22.00
CA GLU A 248 -7.51 0.24 21.75
C GLU A 248 -6.54 0.60 22.86
N ILE A 249 -6.96 0.46 24.11
CA ILE A 249 -6.13 0.79 25.28
C ILE A 249 -4.73 0.13 25.22
N PRO A 250 -4.57 -1.17 24.90
CA PRO A 250 -3.24 -1.78 24.88
C PRO A 250 -2.30 -1.13 23.86
N LEU A 251 -2.73 -0.97 22.61
CA LEU A 251 -1.91 -0.33 21.57
C LEU A 251 -1.61 1.12 21.92
N LEU A 252 -2.63 1.89 22.32
CA LEU A 252 -2.49 3.31 22.66
C LEU A 252 -1.54 3.54 23.83
N THR A 253 -1.51 2.63 24.81
CA THR A 253 -0.58 2.71 25.94
C THR A 253 0.87 2.62 25.46
N LEU A 254 1.17 1.69 24.55
CA LEU A 254 2.51 1.54 23.99
C LEU A 254 2.90 2.71 23.09
N VAL A 255 2.00 3.14 22.19
CA VAL A 255 2.35 4.17 21.19
C VAL A 255 2.43 5.58 21.78
N ARG A 256 1.81 5.83 22.94
CA ARG A 256 1.87 7.13 23.62
C ARG A 256 3.23 7.42 24.22
N ASP A 257 3.79 6.45 24.92
CA ASP A 257 5.11 6.57 25.52
C ASP A 257 5.69 5.17 25.75
N SER A 258 6.36 4.67 24.71
CA SER A 258 6.97 3.36 24.72
C SER A 258 8.12 3.22 25.73
N LYS A 259 8.84 4.31 26.03
CA LYS A 259 9.90 4.30 27.05
C LYS A 259 9.33 4.11 28.44
N THR A 260 8.28 4.87 28.78
CA THR A 260 7.60 4.72 30.05
C THR A 260 6.94 3.35 30.12
N ALA A 261 6.26 2.91 29.06
CA ALA A 261 5.63 1.59 29.00
C ALA A 261 6.64 0.46 29.28
N GLN A 262 7.81 0.46 28.62
CA GLN A 262 8.88 -0.53 28.88
C GLN A 262 9.32 -0.58 30.34
N LYS A 263 9.34 0.56 31.04
CA LYS A 263 9.83 0.67 32.43
C LYS A 263 8.78 0.25 33.46
N VAL A 264 7.51 0.58 33.23
CA VAL A 264 6.47 0.49 34.26
C VAL A 264 5.45 -0.62 34.00
N LYS A 265 5.37 -1.14 32.77
CA LYS A 265 4.40 -2.18 32.41
C LYS A 265 5.03 -3.57 32.43
N PRO A 266 4.29 -4.60 32.86
CA PRO A 266 4.68 -5.99 32.67
C PRO A 266 4.92 -6.29 31.19
N GLU A 267 5.91 -7.12 30.88
CA GLU A 267 6.22 -7.54 29.51
C GLU A 267 5.02 -8.18 28.80
N ALA A 268 4.13 -8.85 29.55
CA ALA A 268 2.88 -9.40 29.02
C ALA A 268 1.92 -8.31 28.48
N GLU A 269 1.87 -7.13 29.12
CA GLU A 269 1.08 -5.99 28.61
C GLU A 269 1.69 -5.42 27.34
N ILE A 270 3.02 -5.34 27.24
CA ILE A 270 3.71 -4.93 26.00
C ILE A 270 3.45 -5.94 24.89
N ALA A 271 3.54 -7.24 25.19
CA ALA A 271 3.23 -8.30 24.24
C ALA A 271 1.78 -8.21 23.75
N GLU A 272 0.82 -7.82 24.59
CA GLU A 272 -0.56 -7.62 24.16
C GLU A 272 -0.71 -6.43 23.21
N ALA A 273 -0.04 -5.29 23.47
CA ALA A 273 -0.01 -4.17 22.54
C ALA A 273 0.56 -4.57 21.16
N VAL A 274 1.62 -5.39 21.15
CA VAL A 274 2.22 -5.94 19.93
C VAL A 274 1.28 -6.95 19.25
N ARG A 275 0.55 -7.78 20.02
CA ARG A 275 -0.48 -8.68 19.49
C ARG A 275 -1.55 -7.90 18.73
N ARG A 276 -2.01 -6.75 19.23
CA ARG A 276 -2.97 -5.88 18.51
C ARG A 276 -2.43 -5.46 17.16
N ALA A 277 -1.16 -5.03 17.09
CA ALA A 277 -0.52 -4.69 15.82
C ALA A 277 -0.46 -5.89 14.85
N VAL A 278 -0.09 -7.08 15.33
CA VAL A 278 -0.08 -8.30 14.49
C VAL A 278 -1.48 -8.64 13.97
N ILE A 279 -2.52 -8.48 14.80
CA ILE A 279 -3.92 -8.67 14.39
C ILE A 279 -4.31 -7.69 13.27
N PHE A 280 -3.89 -6.43 13.36
CA PHE A 280 -4.17 -5.41 12.35
C PHE A 280 -3.49 -5.69 11.02
N GLU A 281 -2.30 -6.30 11.04
CA GLU A 281 -1.61 -6.72 9.82
C GLU A 281 -2.26 -7.94 9.14
N ASN A 282 -3.17 -8.66 9.80
CA ASN A 282 -3.83 -9.84 9.25
C ASN A 282 -5.14 -9.49 8.49
N PRO A 283 -5.18 -9.66 7.15
CA PRO A 283 -6.35 -9.32 6.34
C PRO A 283 -7.57 -10.22 6.53
N ARG A 284 -7.42 -11.36 7.21
CA ARG A 284 -8.56 -12.20 7.60
C ARG A 284 -9.30 -11.64 8.81
N LEU A 285 -8.62 -10.86 9.64
CA LEU A 285 -9.16 -10.33 10.90
C LEU A 285 -9.68 -8.90 10.74
N HIS A 286 -8.94 -8.05 10.03
CA HIS A 286 -9.34 -6.67 9.76
C HIS A 286 -9.31 -6.32 8.28
N ASN A 287 -10.07 -5.30 7.88
CA ASN A 287 -10.05 -4.68 6.55
C ASN A 287 -10.17 -3.14 6.70
N PRO A 288 -10.02 -2.37 5.61
CA PRO A 288 -10.09 -0.90 5.69
C PRO A 288 -11.40 -0.32 6.27
N GLY A 289 -12.49 -1.09 6.27
CA GLY A 289 -13.76 -0.69 6.89
C GLY A 289 -13.97 -1.20 8.32
N THR A 290 -13.00 -1.91 8.91
CA THR A 290 -13.04 -2.34 10.31
C THR A 290 -11.85 -1.85 11.13
N LEU A 291 -10.94 -1.09 10.52
CA LEU A 291 -9.75 -0.56 11.17
C LEU A 291 -9.54 0.91 10.81
N ASP A 292 -9.19 1.72 11.80
CA ASP A 292 -8.87 3.13 11.59
C ASP A 292 -7.51 3.31 10.90
N CYS A 293 -7.32 4.48 10.28
CA CYS A 293 -6.14 4.74 9.47
C CYS A 293 -4.85 4.70 10.30
N ALA A 294 -4.84 5.36 11.46
CA ALA A 294 -3.65 5.44 12.31
C ALA A 294 -3.20 4.06 12.78
N SER A 295 -4.11 3.25 13.33
CA SER A 295 -3.79 1.90 13.79
C SER A 295 -3.24 1.01 12.67
N CYS A 296 -3.83 1.09 11.47
CA CYS A 296 -3.34 0.36 10.29
C CYS A 296 -1.92 0.77 9.88
N HIS A 297 -1.63 2.08 9.89
CA HIS A 297 -0.35 2.62 9.45
C HIS A 297 0.77 2.51 10.50
N ILE A 298 0.43 2.40 11.78
CA ILE A 298 1.40 2.25 12.88
C ILE A 298 1.77 0.77 13.14
N ALA A 299 0.87 -0.17 12.85
CA ALA A 299 1.02 -1.59 13.21
C ALA A 299 2.39 -2.20 12.82
N ARG A 300 2.86 -1.93 11.59
CA ARG A 300 4.18 -2.37 11.11
C ARG A 300 5.31 -1.93 12.04
N ASN A 301 5.30 -0.65 12.41
CA ASN A 301 6.39 -0.06 13.18
C ASN A 301 6.38 -0.60 14.62
N VAL A 302 5.19 -0.90 15.18
CA VAL A 302 5.09 -1.56 16.50
C VAL A 302 5.71 -2.94 16.46
N GLY A 303 5.44 -3.72 15.41
CA GLY A 303 6.06 -5.02 15.20
C GLY A 303 7.59 -4.94 15.09
N LEU A 304 8.10 -4.03 14.26
CA LEU A 304 9.55 -3.84 14.09
C LEU A 304 10.24 -3.37 15.38
N TRP A 305 9.66 -2.40 16.07
CA TRP A 305 10.15 -1.94 17.37
C TRP A 305 10.22 -3.08 18.38
N ALA A 306 9.19 -3.94 18.42
CA ALA A 306 9.18 -5.07 19.34
C ALA A 306 10.24 -6.14 19.01
N GLN A 307 10.49 -6.40 17.72
CA GLN A 307 11.57 -7.29 17.28
C GLN A 307 12.94 -6.80 17.75
N GLU A 308 13.17 -5.49 17.71
CA GLU A 308 14.42 -4.87 18.14
C GLU A 308 14.56 -4.87 19.67
N ARG A 309 13.49 -4.52 20.41
CA ARG A 309 13.55 -4.36 21.88
C ARG A 309 13.40 -5.65 22.66
N TYR A 310 12.78 -6.66 22.06
CA TYR A 310 12.57 -7.96 22.68
C TYR A 310 13.10 -9.10 21.80
N PRO A 311 14.41 -9.15 21.51
CA PRO A 311 15.00 -10.15 20.61
C PRO A 311 14.85 -11.59 21.17
N ARG A 312 14.59 -11.74 22.46
CA ARG A 312 14.33 -13.02 23.14
C ARG A 312 12.92 -13.57 22.88
N TRP A 313 12.01 -12.78 22.33
CA TRP A 313 10.64 -13.24 22.09
C TRP A 313 10.59 -14.26 20.97
N SER A 314 9.99 -15.41 21.28
CA SER A 314 9.57 -16.35 20.24
C SER A 314 8.28 -15.85 19.59
N TRP A 315 8.41 -15.16 18.46
CA TRP A 315 7.29 -14.58 17.71
C TRP A 315 6.19 -15.58 17.38
N ASN A 316 6.57 -16.79 16.95
CA ASN A 316 5.61 -17.85 16.65
C ASN A 316 4.88 -18.37 17.89
N GLN A 317 5.55 -18.41 19.05
CA GLN A 317 4.92 -18.85 20.29
C GLN A 317 3.96 -17.79 20.83
N LEU A 318 4.35 -16.51 20.79
CA LEU A 318 3.53 -15.42 21.32
C LEU A 318 2.36 -15.06 20.40
N PHE A 319 2.58 -14.99 19.08
CA PHE A 319 1.63 -14.39 18.13
C PHE A 319 1.22 -15.34 17.00
N GLY A 320 1.61 -16.63 17.08
CA GLY A 320 1.40 -17.59 15.98
C GLY A 320 -0.04 -17.82 15.55
N LYS A 321 -1.03 -17.51 16.41
CA LYS A 321 -2.46 -17.62 16.11
C LYS A 321 -2.97 -16.45 15.28
N GLU A 322 -2.40 -15.26 15.50
CA GLU A 322 -2.78 -14.01 14.87
C GLU A 322 -1.97 -13.74 13.60
N LEU A 323 -0.77 -14.32 13.49
CA LEU A 323 0.06 -14.22 12.30
C LEU A 323 -0.70 -14.75 11.07
N TYR A 324 -0.70 -13.93 10.02
CA TYR A 324 -1.28 -14.34 8.74
C TYR A 324 -0.45 -15.47 8.12
N ARG A 325 -1.14 -16.47 7.56
CA ARG A 325 -0.56 -17.55 6.76
C ARG A 325 -1.32 -17.67 5.45
N GLY A 326 -0.59 -17.65 4.35
CA GLY A 326 -1.13 -17.68 2.99
C GLY A 326 -0.07 -18.09 1.96
N PRO A 327 -0.44 -18.17 0.68
CA PRO A 327 0.49 -18.51 -0.40
C PRO A 327 1.55 -17.43 -0.66
N GLY A 328 2.65 -17.80 -1.31
CA GLY A 328 3.75 -16.88 -1.67
C GLY A 328 4.77 -16.66 -0.56
N GLN A 329 5.82 -15.89 -0.86
CA GLN A 329 6.92 -15.63 0.08
C GLN A 329 6.64 -14.39 0.95
N LEU A 330 6.16 -14.62 2.18
CA LEU A 330 5.66 -13.56 3.07
C LEU A 330 6.74 -12.76 3.82
N SER A 331 8.02 -13.00 3.54
CA SER A 331 9.12 -12.29 4.22
C SER A 331 9.19 -10.84 3.76
N ASN A 332 9.22 -9.90 4.70
CA ASN A 332 9.43 -8.49 4.40
C ASN A 332 10.92 -8.18 4.23
N THR A 333 11.32 -7.81 3.01
CA THR A 333 12.72 -7.50 2.66
C THR A 333 13.01 -6.00 2.62
N THR A 334 12.03 -5.15 2.90
CA THR A 334 12.27 -3.70 2.96
C THR A 334 13.18 -3.36 4.12
N ARG A 335 14.03 -2.35 3.94
CA ARG A 335 14.94 -1.91 5.00
C ARG A 335 14.12 -1.63 6.26
N GLN A 336 14.58 -2.20 7.36
CA GLN A 336 14.07 -1.88 8.69
C GLN A 336 14.53 -0.45 9.02
N ASN A 337 13.79 0.53 8.51
CA ASN A 337 13.93 1.88 9.01
C ASN A 337 13.50 1.83 10.48
N ARG A 338 14.43 2.01 11.41
CA ARG A 338 14.21 1.99 12.87
C ARG A 338 13.36 3.17 13.37
N ARG A 339 12.76 3.88 12.43
CA ARG A 339 11.94 5.06 12.59
C ARG A 339 10.50 4.66 12.82
N VAL A 340 10.01 4.90 14.04
CA VAL A 340 8.62 4.65 14.39
C VAL A 340 7.66 5.61 13.66
N ASP A 341 8.17 6.75 13.21
CA ASP A 341 7.42 7.81 12.51
C ASP A 341 7.25 7.56 11.00
N ALA A 342 7.80 6.48 10.46
CA ALA A 342 7.61 6.09 9.06
C ALA A 342 6.23 5.42 8.86
N LEU A 343 5.15 6.21 8.81
CA LEU A 343 3.77 5.73 8.70
C LEU A 343 3.37 5.23 7.30
N ARG A 344 4.33 4.98 6.41
CA ARG A 344 4.07 4.52 5.03
C ARG A 344 3.68 3.04 5.02
N ALA A 345 2.61 2.70 4.30
CA ALA A 345 2.23 1.30 4.10
C ALA A 345 2.84 0.68 2.83
N PHE A 346 2.75 1.37 1.68
CA PHE A 346 3.27 0.90 0.40
C PHE A 346 3.77 2.08 -0.42
N GLY A 347 5.06 2.16 -0.72
CA GLY A 347 5.66 3.30 -1.42
C GLY A 347 7.09 3.56 -0.96
N TYR A 348 7.45 4.83 -0.83
CA TYR A 348 8.77 5.28 -0.38
C TYR A 348 8.65 6.23 0.81
N PHE A 349 9.58 6.07 1.74
CA PHE A 349 9.94 7.09 2.71
C PHE A 349 11.29 7.65 2.29
N GLU A 350 11.27 8.87 1.74
CA GLU A 350 12.40 9.45 1.01
C GLU A 350 12.83 8.58 -0.19
N LYS A 351 13.96 7.88 -0.07
CA LYS A 351 14.51 6.97 -1.09
C LYS A 351 14.31 5.51 -0.74
N ASP A 352 13.98 5.20 0.51
CA ASP A 352 13.88 3.83 0.98
C ASP A 352 12.48 3.28 0.65
N PRO A 353 12.38 2.13 -0.03
CA PRO A 353 11.10 1.48 -0.26
C PRO A 353 10.53 1.00 1.06
N ILE A 354 9.25 1.28 1.30
CA ILE A 354 8.50 0.80 2.45
C ILE A 354 7.34 -0.06 1.97
N ILE A 355 7.29 -1.29 2.47
CA ILE A 355 6.22 -2.26 2.27
C ILE A 355 5.85 -2.76 3.66
N SER A 356 4.61 -2.55 4.11
CA SER A 356 4.13 -3.07 5.38
C SER A 356 3.82 -4.56 5.28
N GLN A 357 3.92 -5.28 6.40
CA GLN A 357 3.55 -6.70 6.42
C GLN A 357 2.06 -6.86 6.07
N ARG A 358 1.22 -5.89 6.44
CA ARG A 358 -0.18 -5.82 5.99
C ARG A 358 -0.33 -5.91 4.48
N VAL A 359 0.46 -5.14 3.71
CA VAL A 359 0.39 -5.16 2.25
C VAL A 359 0.82 -6.53 1.72
N ILE A 360 1.91 -7.12 2.23
CA ILE A 360 2.37 -8.46 1.86
C ILE A 360 1.27 -9.51 2.10
N ASN A 361 0.64 -9.47 3.28
CA ASN A 361 -0.44 -10.38 3.65
C ASN A 361 -1.67 -10.21 2.76
N GLU A 362 -2.03 -8.98 2.39
CA GLU A 362 -3.14 -8.71 1.47
C GLU A 362 -2.84 -9.16 0.03
N SER A 363 -1.62 -8.98 -0.46
CA SER A 363 -1.19 -9.51 -1.75
C SER A 363 -1.29 -11.03 -1.77
N SER A 364 -0.84 -11.69 -0.70
CA SER A 364 -0.95 -13.16 -0.54
C SER A 364 -2.39 -13.64 -0.48
N ALA A 365 -3.26 -12.94 0.26
CA ALA A 365 -4.69 -13.26 0.30
C ALA A 365 -5.33 -13.15 -1.10
N SER A 366 -4.88 -12.18 -1.89
CA SER A 366 -5.36 -11.97 -3.25
C SER A 366 -4.97 -13.11 -4.20
N LEU A 367 -3.77 -13.72 -4.04
CA LEU A 367 -3.35 -14.89 -4.83
C LEU A 367 -4.31 -16.07 -4.72
N SER A 368 -5.00 -16.23 -3.58
CA SER A 368 -5.96 -17.31 -3.39
C SER A 368 -7.28 -17.10 -4.15
N VAL A 369 -7.57 -15.86 -4.54
CA VAL A 369 -8.80 -15.45 -5.22
C VAL A 369 -8.59 -15.35 -6.73
N VAL A 370 -7.42 -14.89 -7.17
CA VAL A 370 -7.06 -14.86 -8.59
C VAL A 370 -6.65 -16.27 -9.03
N LYS A 371 -7.62 -17.04 -9.54
CA LYS A 371 -7.36 -18.33 -10.21
C LYS A 371 -7.50 -18.17 -11.72
#